data_AF-A0A9E4F4G7-F1
#
_entry.id   AF-A0A9E4F4G7-F1
#
_cell.length_a   1.000
_cell.length_b   1.000
_cell.length_c   1.000
_cell.angle_alpha   90.00
_cell.angle_beta   90.00
_cell.angle_gamma   90.00
#
_symmetry.space_group_name_H-M   'P 1'
#
loop_
_entity.id
_entity.type
_entity.pdbx_description
1 polymer ?
#
loop_
_entity_poly.entity_id
_entity_poly.type
_entity_poly.pdbx_seq_one_letter_code
_entity_poly.pdbx_strand_id
1 'polypeptide(L)' 'MYDVITSDGRYVGTFPAGATAMPAAFGPDGLAAFVEIDDLDTPTVIVKRVAPEVR' A
#
# COMPACT_ATOMS: atom_id res chain seq x y z
N MET A 1 3.73 0.83 -13.89
CA MET A 1 4.31 1.69 -12.85
C MET A 1 3.23 2.71 -12.51
N TYR A 2 2.94 2.98 -11.24
CA TYR A 2 1.89 3.92 -10.85
C TYR A 2 2.41 4.87 -9.77
N ASP A 3 2.02 6.13 -9.87
CA ASP A 3 2.37 7.16 -8.89
C ASP A 3 1.28 7.26 -7.84
N VAL A 4 1.69 7.30 -6.58
CA VAL A 4 0.77 7.44 -5.43
C VAL A 4 0.86 8.85 -4.89
N ILE A 5 -0.30 9.49 -4.81
CA ILE A 5 -0.47 10.83 -4.26
C ILE A 5 -1.55 10.74 -3.18
N THR A 6 -1.26 11.34 -2.04
CA THR A 6 -2.22 11.51 -0.93
C THR A 6 -3.34 12.48 -1.30
N SER A 7 -4.43 12.49 -0.53
CA SER A 7 -5.57 13.39 -0.77
C SER A 7 -5.22 14.88 -0.61
N ASP A 8 -4.19 15.22 0.16
CA ASP A 8 -3.62 16.58 0.29
C ASP A 8 -2.59 16.92 -0.80
N GLY A 9 -2.40 16.04 -1.80
CA GLY A 9 -1.55 16.29 -2.96
C GLY A 9 -0.06 15.97 -2.74
N ARG A 10 0.34 15.39 -1.60
CA ARG A 10 1.72 14.98 -1.35
C ARG A 10 2.03 13.67 -2.09
N TYR A 11 3.07 13.69 -2.90
CA TYR A 11 3.61 12.51 -3.58
C TYR A 11 4.26 11.55 -2.57
N VAL A 12 3.88 10.27 -2.65
CA VAL A 12 4.34 9.20 -1.76
C VAL A 12 5.47 8.40 -2.39
N GLY A 13 5.40 8.21 -3.71
CA GLY A 13 6.35 7.41 -4.46
C GLY A 13 5.72 6.79 -5.69
N THR A 14 6.57 6.15 -6.48
CA THR A 14 6.19 5.37 -7.65
C THR A 14 6.28 3.90 -7.29
N PHE A 15 5.30 3.08 -7.66
CA PHE A 15 5.32 1.64 -7.42
C PHE A 15 5.43 0.86 -8.73
N PRO A 16 6.23 -0.22 -8.78
CA PRO A 16 6.29 -1.05 -9.96
C PRO A 16 4.93 -1.73 -10.17
N ALA A 17 4.43 -1.71 -11.41
CA ALA A 17 3.21 -2.45 -11.72
C ALA A 17 3.46 -3.94 -11.57
N GLY A 18 2.61 -4.62 -10.80
CA GLY A 18 2.71 -6.08 -10.59
C GLY A 18 3.74 -6.53 -9.54
N ALA A 19 4.56 -5.64 -8.97
CA ALA A 19 5.48 -6.00 -7.89
C ALA A 19 4.85 -5.90 -6.49
N THR A 20 3.71 -5.22 -6.36
CA THR A 20 2.99 -5.07 -5.09
C THR A 20 1.49 -5.13 -5.37
N ALA A 21 0.75 -5.89 -4.56
CA ALA A 21 -0.71 -5.83 -4.58
C ALA A 21 -1.17 -4.38 -4.34
N MET A 22 -2.22 -3.93 -5.01
CA MET A 22 -2.75 -2.58 -4.74
C MET A 22 -3.29 -2.54 -3.30
N PRO A 23 -2.88 -1.57 -2.47
CA PRO A 23 -3.45 -1.42 -1.13
C PRO A 23 -4.96 -1.17 -1.20
N ALA A 24 -5.68 -1.65 -0.20
CA ALA A 24 -7.09 -1.34 -0.01
C ALA A 24 -7.27 0.10 0.51
N ALA A 25 -6.29 0.63 1.26
CA ALA A 25 -6.27 2.00 1.72
C ALA A 25 -4.84 2.50 2.01
N PHE A 26 -4.65 3.81 1.94
CA PHE A 26 -3.44 4.51 2.41
C PHE A 26 -3.75 5.25 3.71
N GLY A 27 -2.83 5.19 4.67
CA GLY A 27 -2.91 5.83 5.97
C GLY A 27 -1.82 6.90 6.18
N PRO A 28 -1.82 7.57 7.34
CA PRO A 28 -0.81 8.56 7.70
C PRO A 28 0.60 7.93 7.74
N ASP A 29 1.62 8.78 7.67
CA ASP A 29 3.03 8.42 7.81
C ASP A 29 3.53 7.33 6.84
N GLY A 30 2.91 7.21 5.66
CA GLY A 30 3.30 6.21 4.65
C GLY A 30 2.89 4.79 5.01
N LEU A 31 1.82 4.62 5.79
CA LEU A 31 1.21 3.32 6.03
C LEU A 31 0.24 2.94 4.90
N ALA A 32 0.14 1.65 4.60
CA ALA A 32 -0.82 1.10 3.65
C ALA A 32 -1.48 -0.15 4.24
N ALA A 33 -2.79 -0.26 4.04
CA ALA A 33 -3.60 -1.40 4.48
C ALA A 33 -3.87 -2.34 3.31
N PHE A 34 -3.76 -3.64 3.58
CA PHE A 34 -4.07 -4.72 2.65
C PHE A 34 -5.04 -5.69 3.32
N VAL A 35 -5.87 -6.34 2.51
CA VAL A 35 -6.73 -7.43 2.96
C VAL A 35 -6.13 -8.73 2.44
N GLU A 36 -5.76 -9.62 3.34
CA GLU A 36 -5.28 -10.96 3.03
C GLU A 36 -6.31 -11.97 3.56
N ILE A 37 -6.45 -13.10 2.86
CA ILE A 37 -7.25 -14.24 3.34
C ILE A 37 -6.27 -15.22 3.97
N ASP A 38 -6.51 -15.60 5.22
CA ASP A 38 -5.68 -16.58 5.91
C ASP A 38 -6.06 -18.03 5.56
N ASP A 39 -5.34 -19.00 6.14
CA ASP A 39 -5.57 -20.42 5.91
C ASP A 39 -6.95 -20.92 6.40
N LEU A 40 -7.70 -20.10 7.14
CA LEU A 40 -9.04 -20.38 7.64
C LEU A 40 -10.11 -19.59 6.88
N ASP A 41 -9.79 -19.08 5.68
CA ASP A 41 -10.66 -18.24 4.85
C ASP A 41 -11.13 -16.95 5.54
N THR A 42 -10.41 -16.50 6.58
CA THR A 42 -10.79 -15.31 7.35
C THR A 42 -10.09 -14.07 6.80
N PRO A 43 -10.84 -13.01 6.42
CA PRO A 43 -10.24 -11.76 5.99
C PRO A 43 -9.49 -11.05 7.13
N THR A 44 -8.19 -10.83 6.93
CA THR A 44 -7.33 -10.12 7.86
C THR A 44 -6.83 -8.82 7.26
N VAL A 45 -6.94 -7.73 8.02
CA VAL A 45 -6.35 -6.43 7.65
C VAL A 45 -4.92 -6.39 8.16
N ILE A 46 -3.98 -6.25 7.23
CA ILE A 46 -2.57 -6.05 7.56
C ILE A 46 -2.16 -4.63 7.20
N VAL A 47 -1.36 -4.00 8.06
CA VAL A 47 -0.84 -2.66 7.82
C VAL A 47 0.67 -2.75 7.67
N LYS A 48 1.18 -2.33 6.51
CA LYS A 48 2.61 -2.31 6.20
C LYS A 48 3.04 -0.86 6.01
N ARG A 49 4.28 -0.55 6.40
CA ARG A 49 4.91 0.71 6.01
C ARG A 49 5.35 0.58 4.57
N VAL A 50 4.93 1.53 3.75
CA VAL A 50 5.43 1.67 2.40
C VAL A 50 6.83 2.23 2.54
N ALA A 51 7.85 1.39 2.35
CA ALA A 51 9.23 1.86 2.39
C ALA A 51 9.42 2.92 1.29
N PRO A 52 10.13 4.02 1.56
CA PRO A 52 10.56 4.96 0.52
C PRO A 52 11.73 4.32 -0.24
N GLU A 53 11.48 3.24 -0.95
CA GLU A 53 12.47 2.64 -1.85
C GLU A 53 11.89 2.56 -3.25
N VAL A 54 11.91 3.71 -3.93
CA VAL A 54 12.12 3.73 -5.38
C VAL A 54 13.07 4.89 -5.67
N ARG A 55 14.33 4.53 -5.97
CA ARG A 55 15.26 5.39 -6.69
C ARG A 55 15.10 5.13 -8.18
#